data_AF-A0A4R8KSV7-F1
#
_entry.id   AF-A0A4R8KSV7-F1
#
_cell.length_a   1.000
_cell.length_b   1.000
_cell.length_c   1.000
_cell.angle_alpha   90.00
_cell.angle_beta   90.00
_cell.angle_gamma   90.00
#
_symmetry.space_group_name_H-M   'P 1'
#
loop_
_entity.id
_entity.type
_entity.pdbx_description
1 polymer ?
#
loop_
_entity_poly.entity_id
_entity_poly.type
_entity_poly.pdbx_seq_one_letter_code
_entity_poly.pdbx_strand_id
1 'polypeptide(L)'
;MSANKPLPTTDELYALLKRSSLPTVLVEGKDDIIFYRKVEQELRDFNVDMLPAGNKGAVLELCKKISEKPVPSPTIFVVDNDLWVHGYAKPDVKYDHVITTFGYSIENDLYMDGNLESLLNVDELKKFHEDLEKFTRWYALAVDRNMRGVISTFRTHPGKILDDEEYFSSEISLSEGEAYPDELLKTIRENYSNILRGKSLFALLMRELSSKKRDVKFSVKQLMEFGASRKGPNYQRMSATIREGLKQAFLMRGMLQELELVTEASVDGLNPMAMAIAH
;
A
#
# COMPACT_ATOMS: atom_id res chain seq x y z
N MET A 1 3.63 14.12 22.25
CA MET A 1 4.85 13.46 21.73
C MET A 1 4.80 12.00 22.16
N SER A 2 4.37 11.09 21.29
CA SER A 2 4.47 9.65 21.57
C SER A 2 5.92 9.23 21.33
N ALA A 3 6.61 8.78 22.38
CA ALA A 3 7.93 8.19 22.26
C ALA A 3 7.92 7.13 21.14
N ASN A 4 8.81 7.26 20.17
CA ASN A 4 8.99 6.27 19.12
C ASN A 4 9.42 4.98 19.81
N LYS A 5 8.49 4.01 19.94
CA LYS A 5 8.86 2.67 20.39
C LYS A 5 9.95 2.15 19.44
N PRO A 6 11.06 1.62 19.95
CA PRO A 6 12.09 1.05 19.09
C PRO A 6 11.44 -0.02 18.20
N LEU A 7 11.67 0.10 16.90
CA LEU A 7 11.24 -0.92 15.94
C LEU A 7 12.24 -2.07 15.99
N PRO A 8 11.78 -3.34 15.90
CA PRO A 8 12.66 -4.48 15.79
C PRO A 8 13.62 -4.34 14.61
N THR A 9 14.86 -4.75 14.80
CA THR A 9 15.85 -4.88 13.73
C THR A 9 15.51 -6.05 12.80
N THR A 10 16.09 -6.06 11.61
CA THR A 10 15.95 -7.19 10.65
C THR A 10 16.44 -8.50 11.23
N ASP A 11 17.48 -8.48 12.07
CA ASP A 11 17.98 -9.66 12.78
C ASP A 11 16.99 -10.19 13.82
N GLU A 12 16.36 -9.31 14.59
CA GLU A 12 15.32 -9.69 15.57
C GLU A 12 14.08 -10.24 14.87
N LEU A 13 13.62 -9.61 13.79
CA LEU A 13 12.50 -10.10 12.98
C LEU A 13 12.82 -11.47 12.37
N TYR A 14 14.02 -11.65 11.83
CA TYR A 14 14.44 -12.94 11.31
C TYR A 14 14.51 -14.02 12.40
N ALA A 15 15.01 -13.68 13.59
CA ALA A 15 15.03 -14.61 14.73
C ALA A 15 13.62 -14.98 15.21
N LEU A 16 12.67 -14.03 15.17
CA LEU A 16 11.25 -14.28 15.43
C LEU A 16 10.66 -15.25 14.41
N LEU A 17 10.84 -14.98 13.12
CA LEU A 17 10.31 -15.83 12.03
C LEU A 17 10.87 -17.25 12.09
N LYS A 18 12.13 -17.43 12.48
CA LYS A 18 12.73 -18.75 12.72
C LYS A 18 12.05 -19.57 13.81
N ARG A 19 11.40 -18.91 14.77
CA ARG A 19 10.74 -19.54 15.93
C ARG A 19 9.22 -19.56 15.78
N SER A 20 8.68 -18.90 14.75
CA SER A 20 7.25 -18.85 14.45
C SER A 20 6.82 -20.08 13.68
N SER A 21 5.71 -20.69 14.09
CA SER A 21 4.97 -21.70 13.32
C SER A 21 3.85 -21.07 12.46
N LEU A 22 3.64 -19.76 12.56
CA LEU A 22 2.60 -19.08 11.79
C LEU A 22 3.13 -18.69 10.41
N PRO A 23 2.38 -18.93 9.33
CA PRO A 23 2.60 -18.26 8.06
C PRO A 23 2.58 -16.75 8.27
N THR A 24 3.47 -16.02 7.62
CA THR A 24 3.61 -14.57 7.85
C THR A 24 3.67 -13.81 6.54
N VAL A 25 2.94 -12.70 6.47
CA VAL A 25 3.07 -11.69 5.42
C VAL A 25 3.85 -10.52 6.00
N LEU A 26 5.07 -10.30 5.50
CA LEU A 26 5.89 -9.16 5.84
C LEU A 26 5.47 -7.94 5.03
N VAL A 27 5.16 -6.85 5.73
CA VAL A 27 4.71 -5.58 5.15
C VAL A 27 5.60 -4.44 5.64
N GLU A 28 5.61 -3.30 4.95
CA GLU A 28 6.47 -2.18 5.36
C GLU A 28 6.02 -1.51 6.66
N GLY A 29 4.80 -0.98 6.69
CA GLY A 29 4.36 -0.04 7.69
C GLY A 29 3.19 -0.52 8.54
N LYS A 30 3.08 0.05 9.73
CA LYS A 30 1.88 -0.06 10.58
C LYS A 30 0.75 0.87 10.15
N ASP A 31 1.05 1.87 9.31
CA ASP A 31 0.08 2.89 8.90
C ASP A 31 -1.00 2.27 7.99
N ASP A 32 -0.66 1.20 7.27
CA ASP A 32 -1.52 0.46 6.34
C ASP A 32 -2.34 -0.65 7.02
N ILE A 33 -2.35 -0.68 8.35
CA ILE A 33 -2.98 -1.74 9.14
C ILE A 33 -4.48 -1.88 8.85
N ILE A 34 -5.15 -0.82 8.39
CA ILE A 34 -6.56 -0.86 7.97
C ILE A 34 -6.74 -1.82 6.80
N PHE A 35 -5.87 -1.73 5.79
CA PHE A 35 -5.90 -2.60 4.63
C PHE A 35 -5.47 -4.02 5.01
N TYR A 36 -4.30 -4.16 5.64
CA TYR A 36 -3.75 -5.49 5.94
C TYR A 36 -4.60 -6.29 6.93
N ARG A 37 -5.28 -5.66 7.89
CA ARG A 37 -6.23 -6.37 8.77
C ARG A 37 -7.41 -6.98 8.00
N LYS A 38 -7.91 -6.29 6.97
CA LYS A 38 -8.99 -6.86 6.15
C LYS A 38 -8.48 -8.04 5.34
N VAL A 39 -7.27 -7.93 4.77
CA VAL A 39 -6.63 -9.04 4.05
C VAL A 39 -6.37 -10.22 5.00
N GLU A 40 -5.87 -9.97 6.22
CA GLU A 40 -5.66 -10.98 7.27
C GLU A 40 -6.97 -11.72 7.61
N GLN A 41 -8.07 -10.99 7.78
CA GLN A 41 -9.39 -11.58 8.02
C GLN A 41 -9.86 -12.49 6.87
N GLU A 42 -9.56 -12.13 5.62
CA GLU A 42 -9.87 -12.96 4.46
C GLU A 42 -9.00 -14.20 4.35
N LEU A 43 -7.80 -14.17 4.92
CA LEU A 43 -6.82 -15.26 4.90
C LEU A 43 -6.81 -16.06 6.21
N ARG A 44 -7.87 -15.93 7.03
CA ARG A 44 -7.99 -16.62 8.33
C ARG A 44 -7.88 -18.14 8.23
N ASP A 45 -8.22 -18.71 7.07
CA ASP A 45 -8.08 -20.14 6.78
C ASP A 45 -6.62 -20.59 6.81
N PHE A 46 -5.67 -19.71 6.47
CA PHE A 46 -4.23 -19.99 6.59
C PHE A 46 -3.65 -19.66 7.98
N ASN A 47 -4.44 -19.07 8.88
CA ASN A 47 -3.97 -18.56 10.17
C ASN A 47 -2.71 -17.68 10.04
N VAL A 48 -2.72 -16.78 9.05
CA VAL A 48 -1.59 -15.92 8.67
C VAL A 48 -1.46 -14.72 9.59
N ASP A 49 -0.22 -14.32 9.91
CA ASP A 49 0.11 -13.09 10.63
C ASP A 49 0.59 -11.99 9.67
N MET A 50 0.19 -10.74 9.91
CA MET A 50 0.64 -9.57 9.16
C MET A 50 1.71 -8.82 9.97
N LEU A 51 2.98 -9.02 9.62
CA LEU A 51 4.12 -8.52 10.41
C LEU A 51 4.77 -7.29 9.76
N PRO A 52 4.68 -6.09 10.38
CA PRO A 52 5.37 -4.90 9.87
C PRO A 52 6.89 -4.97 10.10
N ALA A 53 7.66 -4.84 9.03
CA ALA A 53 9.13 -4.84 9.05
C ALA A 53 9.75 -3.42 9.22
N GLY A 54 8.92 -2.38 9.16
CA GLY A 54 9.30 -0.99 9.40
C GLY A 54 9.51 -0.16 8.13
N ASN A 55 10.11 -0.73 7.08
CA ASN A 55 10.27 -0.09 5.77
C ASN A 55 10.58 -1.12 4.67
N LYS A 56 10.47 -0.69 3.40
CA LYS A 56 10.87 -1.46 2.21
C LYS A 56 12.21 -2.15 2.35
N GLY A 57 13.26 -1.43 2.76
CA GLY A 57 14.61 -1.97 2.89
C GLY A 57 14.67 -3.20 3.81
N ALA A 58 13.98 -3.14 4.95
CA ALA A 58 13.90 -4.25 5.89
C ALA A 58 13.15 -5.46 5.30
N VAL A 59 12.04 -5.24 4.57
CA VAL A 59 11.31 -6.32 3.89
C VAL A 59 12.20 -7.01 2.86
N LEU A 60 12.92 -6.24 2.04
CA LEU A 60 13.78 -6.76 0.97
C LEU A 60 15.03 -7.46 1.54
N GLU A 61 15.60 -6.96 2.63
CA GLU A 61 16.70 -7.62 3.35
C GLU A 61 16.26 -8.96 3.94
N LEU A 62 15.09 -9.01 4.58
CA LEU A 62 14.50 -10.24 5.10
C LEU A 62 14.19 -11.23 3.97
N CYS A 63 13.65 -10.74 2.84
CA CYS A 63 13.42 -11.56 1.66
C CYS A 63 14.71 -12.25 1.20
N LYS A 64 15.80 -11.49 1.03
CA LYS A 64 17.10 -12.05 0.65
C LYS A 64 17.57 -13.09 1.67
N LYS A 65 17.54 -12.75 2.96
CA LYS A 65 18.03 -13.61 4.04
C LYS A 65 17.24 -14.93 4.15
N ILE A 66 15.92 -14.89 3.97
CA ILE A 66 15.04 -16.05 4.00
C ILE A 66 15.21 -16.91 2.75
N SER A 67 15.41 -16.31 1.57
CA SER A 67 15.73 -17.05 0.35
C SER A 67 17.06 -17.81 0.47
N GLU A 68 18.06 -17.22 1.13
CA GLU A 68 19.35 -17.89 1.41
C GLU A 68 19.26 -18.94 2.52
N LYS A 69 18.46 -18.66 3.56
CA LYS A 69 18.30 -19.51 4.74
C LYS A 69 16.81 -19.57 5.12
N PRO A 70 16.06 -20.55 4.56
CA PRO A 70 14.62 -20.63 4.78
C PRO A 70 14.23 -20.76 6.25
N VAL A 71 13.14 -20.08 6.62
CA VAL A 71 12.48 -20.23 7.93
C VAL A 71 11.43 -21.35 7.88
N PRO A 72 11.02 -21.92 9.04
CA PRO A 72 10.14 -23.09 9.08
C PRO A 72 8.74 -22.85 8.49
N SER A 73 8.20 -21.65 8.63
CA SER A 73 6.85 -21.30 8.18
C SER A 73 6.87 -20.56 6.85
N PRO A 74 5.80 -20.64 6.03
CA PRO A 74 5.66 -19.80 4.84
C PRO A 74 5.83 -18.31 5.15
N THR A 75 6.53 -17.58 4.29
CA THR A 75 6.69 -16.13 4.41
C THR A 75 6.46 -15.47 3.05
N ILE A 76 5.57 -14.49 3.01
CA ILE A 76 5.24 -13.67 1.84
C ILE A 76 5.72 -12.25 2.08
N PHE A 77 6.19 -11.57 1.04
CA PHE A 77 6.78 -10.24 1.14
C PHE A 77 5.95 -9.26 0.32
N VAL A 78 5.51 -8.16 0.95
CA VAL A 78 4.74 -7.10 0.30
C VAL A 78 5.42 -5.75 0.52
N VAL A 79 5.60 -4.99 -0.55
CA VAL A 79 6.17 -3.63 -0.51
C VAL A 79 5.36 -2.67 -1.37
N ASP A 80 5.42 -1.39 -1.06
CA ASP A 80 4.92 -0.32 -1.92
C ASP A 80 5.81 -0.20 -3.17
N ASN A 81 5.32 0.34 -4.29
CA ASN A 81 6.21 0.66 -5.40
C ASN A 81 7.12 1.86 -5.07
N ASP A 82 6.68 2.81 -4.26
CA ASP A 82 7.27 4.16 -4.15
C ASP A 82 7.65 4.71 -5.54
N LEU A 83 8.87 5.25 -5.69
CA LEU A 83 9.42 5.78 -6.92
C LEU A 83 9.64 4.72 -8.02
N TRP A 84 9.46 3.42 -7.74
CA TRP A 84 9.50 2.40 -8.79
C TRP A 84 8.40 2.60 -9.83
N VAL A 85 7.31 3.29 -9.49
CA VAL A 85 6.27 3.70 -10.47
C VAL A 85 6.81 4.62 -11.57
N HIS A 86 7.96 5.27 -11.34
CA HIS A 86 8.65 6.11 -12.32
C HIS A 86 9.80 5.39 -13.03
N GLY A 87 9.91 4.06 -12.90
CA GLY A 87 11.01 3.28 -13.48
C GLY A 87 12.29 3.31 -12.64
N TYR A 88 12.23 3.76 -11.37
CA TYR A 88 13.38 3.82 -10.46
C TYR A 88 13.83 2.45 -9.89
N ALA A 89 13.37 1.33 -10.46
CA ALA A 89 13.81 0.02 -10.01
C ALA A 89 15.31 -0.14 -10.32
N LYS A 90 16.15 -0.25 -9.28
CA LYS A 90 17.55 -0.65 -9.48
C LYS A 90 17.55 -2.03 -10.13
N PRO A 91 18.18 -2.21 -11.31
CA PRO A 91 18.13 -3.47 -12.06
C PRO A 91 18.69 -4.70 -11.35
N ASP A 92 19.43 -4.51 -10.26
CA ASP A 92 20.25 -5.56 -9.66
C ASP A 92 19.49 -6.48 -8.69
N VAL A 93 18.21 -6.23 -8.43
CA VAL A 93 17.42 -7.14 -7.61
C VAL A 93 16.08 -7.44 -8.25
N LYS A 94 16.07 -8.52 -9.04
CA LYS A 94 14.82 -9.19 -9.40
C LYS A 94 14.21 -9.77 -8.14
N TYR A 95 13.17 -9.13 -7.64
CA TYR A 95 12.38 -9.64 -6.54
C TYR A 95 11.21 -10.46 -7.09
N ASP A 96 11.52 -11.58 -7.75
CA ASP A 96 10.49 -12.46 -8.35
C ASP A 96 9.49 -13.01 -7.30
N HIS A 97 9.77 -12.81 -6.01
CA HIS A 97 8.98 -13.26 -4.86
C HIS A 97 8.44 -12.12 -3.98
N VAL A 98 8.54 -10.86 -4.41
CA VAL A 98 7.97 -9.72 -3.67
C VAL A 98 6.75 -9.21 -4.40
N ILE A 99 5.64 -9.16 -3.68
CA ILE A 99 4.38 -8.59 -4.17
C ILE A 99 4.46 -7.08 -4.00
N THR A 100 4.08 -6.33 -5.04
CA THR A 100 4.01 -4.88 -4.96
C THR A 100 2.60 -4.33 -5.03
N THR A 101 2.40 -3.14 -4.47
CA THR A 101 1.21 -2.31 -4.73
C THR A 101 1.05 -2.06 -6.22
N PHE A 102 -0.15 -1.65 -6.66
CA PHE A 102 -0.36 -1.29 -8.05
C PHE A 102 0.12 0.15 -8.28
N GLY A 103 -0.31 1.07 -7.43
CA GLY A 103 0.17 2.44 -7.39
C GLY A 103 1.41 2.63 -6.52
N TYR A 104 1.73 3.91 -6.27
CA TYR A 104 2.88 4.33 -5.50
C TYR A 104 2.91 3.66 -4.12
N SER A 105 1.78 3.58 -3.42
CA SER A 105 1.64 2.88 -2.13
C SER A 105 0.24 2.28 -1.96
N ILE A 106 0.00 1.60 -0.83
CA ILE A 106 -1.32 1.05 -0.48
C ILE A 106 -2.39 2.15 -0.48
N GLU A 107 -2.06 3.39 -0.07
CA GLU A 107 -3.03 4.48 -0.15
C GLU A 107 -3.51 4.74 -1.59
N ASN A 108 -2.65 4.62 -2.59
CA ASN A 108 -3.05 4.76 -4.00
C ASN A 108 -4.04 3.66 -4.42
N ASP A 109 -3.74 2.41 -4.06
CA ASP A 109 -4.62 1.26 -4.35
C ASP A 109 -6.00 1.49 -3.72
N LEU A 110 -6.04 1.97 -2.47
CA LEU A 110 -7.27 2.32 -1.76
C LEU A 110 -8.01 3.52 -2.35
N TYR A 111 -7.27 4.52 -2.84
CA TYR A 111 -7.83 5.70 -3.48
C TYR A 111 -8.62 5.31 -4.74
N MET A 112 -8.00 4.47 -5.58
CA MET A 112 -8.59 3.97 -6.83
C MET A 112 -9.76 3.02 -6.55
N ASP A 113 -9.57 2.02 -5.67
CA ASP A 113 -10.62 1.05 -5.33
C ASP A 113 -11.83 1.71 -4.65
N GLY A 114 -11.57 2.76 -3.87
CA GLY A 114 -12.60 3.54 -3.19
C GLY A 114 -13.37 4.49 -4.08
N ASN A 115 -12.88 4.76 -5.30
CA ASN A 115 -13.36 5.85 -6.16
C ASN A 115 -13.52 7.16 -5.35
N LEU A 116 -12.49 7.53 -4.56
CA LEU A 116 -12.64 8.52 -3.50
C LEU A 116 -13.00 9.93 -3.99
N GLU A 117 -12.68 10.27 -5.24
CA GLU A 117 -13.10 11.52 -5.87
C GLU A 117 -14.62 11.64 -5.99
N SER A 118 -15.36 10.53 -6.05
CA SER A 118 -16.82 10.54 -6.10
C SER A 118 -17.47 11.07 -4.82
N LEU A 119 -16.69 11.28 -3.76
CA LEU A 119 -17.13 11.92 -2.53
C LEU A 119 -17.13 13.45 -2.64
N LEU A 120 -16.46 14.02 -3.64
CA LEU A 120 -16.43 15.45 -3.91
C LEU A 120 -17.70 15.87 -4.67
N ASN A 121 -18.26 17.02 -4.32
CA ASN A 121 -19.22 17.69 -5.18
C ASN A 121 -18.49 18.38 -6.36
N VAL A 122 -19.25 18.94 -7.31
CA VAL A 122 -18.69 19.53 -8.53
C VAL A 122 -17.70 20.67 -8.25
N ASP A 123 -18.00 21.54 -7.29
CA ASP A 123 -17.13 22.68 -6.94
C ASP A 123 -15.87 22.24 -6.20
N GLU A 124 -15.99 21.24 -5.32
CA GLU A 124 -14.87 20.63 -4.63
C GLU A 124 -13.94 19.88 -5.60
N LEU A 125 -14.52 19.13 -6.55
CA LEU A 125 -13.75 18.41 -7.57
C LEU A 125 -12.95 19.37 -8.45
N LYS A 126 -13.55 20.51 -8.80
CA LYS A 126 -12.86 21.56 -9.55
C LYS A 126 -11.64 22.08 -8.78
N LYS A 127 -11.80 22.44 -7.51
CA LYS A 127 -10.70 22.93 -6.66
C LYS A 127 -9.63 21.88 -6.43
N PHE A 128 -10.04 20.64 -6.21
CA PHE A 128 -9.12 19.51 -6.10
C PHE A 128 -8.23 19.40 -7.34
N HIS A 129 -8.80 19.52 -8.54
CA HIS A 129 -8.02 19.49 -9.78
C HIS A 129 -7.12 20.72 -9.97
N GLU A 130 -7.56 21.91 -9.55
CA GLU A 130 -6.71 23.12 -9.57
C GLU A 130 -5.48 22.95 -8.64
N ASP A 131 -5.69 22.45 -7.42
CA ASP A 131 -4.62 22.15 -6.47
C ASP A 131 -3.72 21.02 -6.98
N LEU A 132 -4.29 19.96 -7.55
CA LEU A 132 -3.57 18.86 -8.16
C LEU A 132 -2.69 19.34 -9.32
N GLU A 133 -3.18 20.25 -10.16
CA GLU A 133 -2.42 20.80 -11.27
C GLU A 133 -1.18 21.55 -10.80
N LYS A 134 -1.34 22.44 -9.82
CA LYS A 134 -0.21 23.17 -9.21
C LYS A 134 0.77 22.20 -8.55
N PHE A 135 0.26 21.24 -7.78
CA PHE A 135 1.08 20.27 -7.06
C PHE A 135 1.88 19.37 -8.01
N THR A 136 1.25 18.85 -9.07
CA THR A 136 1.91 17.96 -10.04
C THR A 136 3.05 18.66 -10.78
N ARG A 137 2.92 19.96 -11.04
CA ARG A 137 4.01 20.78 -11.62
C ARG A 137 5.23 20.82 -10.70
N TRP A 138 5.05 21.05 -9.42
CA TRP A 138 6.18 20.97 -8.48
C TRP A 138 6.71 19.54 -8.37
N TYR A 139 5.82 18.56 -8.24
CA TYR A 139 6.18 17.17 -7.99
C TYR A 139 7.01 16.57 -9.13
N ALA A 140 6.65 16.85 -10.39
CA ALA A 140 7.38 16.38 -11.56
C ALA A 140 8.86 16.79 -11.52
N LEU A 141 9.13 18.07 -11.26
CA LEU A 141 10.51 18.57 -11.16
C LEU A 141 11.24 18.02 -9.94
N ALA A 142 10.56 17.93 -8.79
CA ALA A 142 11.15 17.38 -7.58
C ALA A 142 11.51 15.89 -7.71
N VAL A 143 10.68 15.10 -8.40
CA VAL A 143 10.95 13.68 -8.69
C VAL A 143 12.06 13.54 -9.72
N ASP A 144 12.03 14.30 -10.82
CA ASP A 144 13.09 14.26 -11.84
C ASP A 144 14.47 14.57 -11.23
N ARG A 145 14.56 15.61 -10.39
CA ARG A 145 15.77 15.92 -9.63
C ARG A 145 16.23 14.75 -8.76
N ASN A 146 15.28 14.10 -8.06
CA ASN A 146 15.59 12.91 -7.27
C ASN A 146 16.17 11.77 -8.13
N MET A 147 15.56 11.53 -9.29
CA MET A 147 15.95 10.48 -10.21
C MET A 147 17.37 10.71 -10.77
N ARG A 148 17.78 11.98 -10.93
CA ARG A 148 19.15 12.38 -11.28
C ARG A 148 20.14 12.39 -10.11
N GLY A 149 19.73 11.95 -8.92
CA GLY A 149 20.59 11.91 -7.73
C GLY A 149 20.78 13.26 -7.04
N VAL A 150 20.00 14.27 -7.41
CA VAL A 150 19.99 15.57 -6.73
C VAL A 150 19.11 15.49 -5.49
N ILE A 151 19.54 16.11 -4.40
CA ILE A 151 18.72 16.25 -3.19
C ILE A 151 17.42 16.96 -3.58
N SER A 152 16.29 16.32 -3.31
CA SER A 152 15.00 16.88 -3.68
C SER A 152 13.96 16.75 -2.56
N THR A 153 12.95 17.59 -2.66
CA THR A 153 11.91 17.82 -1.66
C THR A 153 10.63 17.06 -1.99
N PHE A 154 10.65 16.07 -2.90
CA PHE A 154 9.43 15.41 -3.44
C PHE A 154 8.46 14.82 -2.39
N ARG A 155 8.90 14.68 -1.13
CA ARG A 155 8.10 14.22 0.02
C ARG A 155 7.41 15.36 0.79
N THR A 156 7.60 16.62 0.39
CA THR A 156 7.00 17.80 1.02
C THR A 156 5.47 17.71 1.00
N HIS A 157 4.86 18.08 2.12
CA HIS A 157 3.41 18.03 2.30
C HIS A 157 2.70 19.04 1.38
N PRO A 158 1.57 18.70 0.74
CA PRO A 158 0.89 19.60 -0.20
C PRO A 158 0.60 21.00 0.33
N GLY A 159 0.23 21.15 1.60
CA GLY A 159 0.00 22.48 2.19
C GLY A 159 1.21 23.43 2.07
N LYS A 160 2.45 22.94 2.17
CA LYS A 160 3.65 23.77 1.98
C LYS A 160 3.86 24.16 0.52
N ILE A 161 3.38 23.37 -0.43
CA ILE A 161 3.49 23.63 -1.87
C ILE A 161 2.38 24.56 -2.35
N LEU A 162 1.17 24.40 -1.80
CA LEU A 162 -0.02 25.10 -2.27
C LEU A 162 -0.21 26.45 -1.59
N ASP A 163 0.11 26.53 -0.29
CA ASP A 163 -0.21 27.68 0.56
C ASP A 163 0.98 28.65 0.76
N ASP A 164 2.17 28.32 0.24
CA ASP A 164 3.38 29.15 0.30
C ASP A 164 3.93 29.40 -1.12
N GLU A 165 3.58 30.56 -1.67
CA GLU A 165 3.91 30.93 -3.05
C GLU A 165 5.42 31.17 -3.26
N GLU A 166 6.12 31.67 -2.24
CA GLU A 166 7.57 31.88 -2.31
C GLU A 166 8.29 30.54 -2.36
N TYR A 167 7.90 29.60 -1.49
CA TYR A 167 8.42 28.24 -1.51
C TYR A 167 8.11 27.51 -2.82
N PHE A 168 6.87 27.61 -3.32
CA PHE A 168 6.52 27.04 -4.61
C PHE A 168 7.41 27.59 -5.73
N SER A 169 7.50 28.92 -5.83
CA SER A 169 8.29 29.61 -6.86
C SER A 169 9.76 29.22 -6.82
N SER A 170 10.36 29.12 -5.63
CA SER A 170 11.75 28.69 -5.50
C SER A 170 11.95 27.25 -5.94
N GLU A 171 11.02 26.35 -5.60
CA GLU A 171 11.16 24.93 -5.91
C GLU A 171 10.92 24.62 -7.40
N ILE A 172 10.07 25.39 -8.10
CA ILE A 172 9.85 25.24 -9.55
C ILE A 172 10.87 25.99 -10.41
N SER A 173 11.75 26.78 -9.81
CA SER A 173 12.81 27.50 -10.53
C SER A 173 13.87 26.53 -11.04
N LEU A 174 14.25 26.66 -12.31
CA LEU A 174 15.26 25.80 -12.94
C LEU A 174 16.67 26.28 -12.61
N SER A 175 17.57 25.33 -12.35
CA SER A 175 19.00 25.62 -12.27
C SER A 175 19.57 25.91 -13.66
N GLU A 176 20.77 26.51 -13.72
CA GLU A 176 21.45 26.74 -15.00
C GLU A 176 21.65 25.43 -15.77
N GLY A 177 21.16 25.39 -17.01
CA GLY A 177 21.21 24.20 -17.88
C GLY A 177 20.18 23.10 -17.55
N GLU A 178 19.32 23.29 -16.54
CA GLU A 178 18.24 22.36 -16.22
C GLU A 178 17.03 22.59 -17.16
N ALA A 179 16.50 21.52 -17.73
CA ALA A 179 15.25 21.54 -18.46
C ALA A 179 14.11 21.05 -17.57
N TYR A 180 12.92 21.61 -17.77
CA TYR A 180 11.74 21.13 -17.06
C TYR A 180 11.29 19.76 -17.63
N PRO A 181 10.88 18.79 -16.79
CA PRO A 181 10.59 17.43 -17.24
C PRO A 181 9.14 17.30 -17.75
N ASP A 182 8.85 17.89 -18.93
CA ASP A 182 7.50 17.96 -19.48
C ASP A 182 6.84 16.59 -19.72
N GLU A 183 7.59 15.61 -20.22
CA GLU A 183 7.06 14.25 -20.44
C GLU A 183 6.71 13.53 -19.13
N LEU A 184 7.51 13.75 -18.08
CA LEU A 184 7.20 13.22 -16.75
C LEU A 184 5.95 13.91 -16.18
N LEU A 185 5.85 15.24 -16.31
CA LEU A 185 4.66 15.98 -15.89
C LEU A 185 3.40 15.46 -16.60
N LYS A 186 3.47 15.26 -17.92
CA LYS A 186 2.37 14.69 -18.69
C LYS A 186 1.97 13.30 -18.19
N THR A 187 2.95 12.42 -17.98
CA THR A 187 2.73 11.07 -17.44
C THR A 187 2.07 11.12 -16.07
N ILE A 188 2.52 12.02 -15.19
CA ILE A 188 1.92 12.27 -13.87
C ILE A 188 0.49 12.73 -14.00
N ARG A 189 0.19 13.70 -14.87
CA ARG A 189 -1.17 14.22 -15.03
C ARG A 189 -2.14 13.16 -15.56
N GLU A 190 -1.70 12.31 -16.47
CA GLU A 190 -2.53 11.25 -17.04
C GLU A 190 -2.78 10.09 -16.06
N ASN A 191 -1.88 9.86 -15.09
CA ASN A 191 -1.90 8.69 -14.20
C ASN A 191 -1.72 9.05 -12.71
N TYR A 192 -2.15 10.24 -12.29
CA TYR A 192 -1.79 10.80 -10.98
C TYR A 192 -2.23 9.93 -9.81
N SER A 193 -3.40 9.29 -9.92
CA SER A 193 -3.96 8.41 -8.90
C SER A 193 -3.06 7.20 -8.64
N ASN A 194 -2.32 6.77 -9.66
CA ASN A 194 -1.39 5.66 -9.59
C ASN A 194 0.01 6.11 -9.14
N ILE A 195 0.52 7.24 -9.64
CA ILE A 195 1.96 7.54 -9.55
C ILE A 195 2.33 8.66 -8.57
N LEU A 196 1.39 9.52 -8.17
CA LEU A 196 1.67 10.45 -7.08
C LEU A 196 1.80 9.69 -5.77
N ARG A 197 2.69 10.17 -4.90
CA ARG A 197 2.80 9.67 -3.52
C ARG A 197 1.43 9.66 -2.83
N GLY A 198 0.97 8.48 -2.41
CA GLY A 198 -0.38 8.29 -1.86
C GLY A 198 -0.72 9.20 -0.68
N LYS A 199 0.20 9.39 0.27
CA LYS A 199 0.05 10.34 1.39
C LYS A 199 -0.17 11.79 0.92
N SER A 200 0.47 12.19 -0.18
CA SER A 200 0.27 13.52 -0.78
C SER A 200 -1.08 13.61 -1.48
N LEU A 201 -1.48 12.56 -2.22
CA LEU A 201 -2.78 12.49 -2.88
C LEU A 201 -3.95 12.56 -1.89
N PHE A 202 -3.86 11.83 -0.77
CA PHE A 202 -4.83 11.94 0.33
C PHE A 202 -4.85 13.34 0.94
N ALA A 203 -3.67 13.95 1.16
CA ALA A 203 -3.61 15.30 1.71
C ALA A 203 -4.24 16.35 0.78
N LEU A 204 -4.11 16.20 -0.55
CA LEU A 204 -4.83 17.02 -1.53
C LEU A 204 -6.35 16.85 -1.40
N LEU A 205 -6.82 15.60 -1.41
CA LEU A 205 -8.25 15.28 -1.28
C LEU A 205 -8.87 15.82 0.02
N MET A 206 -8.11 15.75 1.12
CA MET A 206 -8.52 16.18 2.45
C MET A 206 -8.70 17.69 2.57
N ARG A 207 -8.11 18.51 1.69
CA ARG A 207 -8.34 19.97 1.68
C ARG A 207 -9.82 20.29 1.46
N GLU A 208 -10.47 19.51 0.62
CA GLU A 208 -11.91 19.64 0.33
C GLU A 208 -12.76 18.80 1.30
N LEU A 209 -12.44 17.50 1.45
CA LEU A 209 -13.27 16.58 2.25
C LEU A 209 -13.27 16.86 3.76
N SER A 210 -12.32 17.66 4.26
CA SER A 210 -12.28 18.11 5.65
C SER A 210 -12.40 19.62 5.79
N SER A 211 -12.77 20.31 4.71
CA SER A 211 -12.90 21.77 4.71
C SER A 211 -13.90 22.23 5.78
N LYS A 212 -13.67 23.41 6.37
CA LYS A 212 -14.56 23.96 7.40
C LYS A 212 -15.99 24.22 6.88
N LYS A 213 -16.13 24.40 5.56
CA LYS A 213 -17.39 24.71 4.87
C LYS A 213 -18.26 23.49 4.61
N ARG A 214 -17.71 22.28 4.78
CA ARG A 214 -18.41 21.03 4.53
C ARG A 214 -19.14 20.55 5.78
N ASP A 215 -20.40 20.17 5.63
CA ASP A 215 -21.22 19.64 6.73
C ASP A 215 -20.76 18.26 7.18
N VAL A 216 -20.51 17.36 6.22
CA VAL A 216 -20.04 15.99 6.46
C VAL A 216 -18.57 15.90 6.13
N LYS A 217 -17.72 15.75 7.16
CA LYS A 217 -16.27 15.72 7.02
C LYS A 217 -15.72 14.29 7.07
N PHE A 218 -14.65 14.07 6.33
CA PHE A 218 -13.90 12.82 6.38
C PHE A 218 -12.57 13.01 7.10
N SER A 219 -12.06 11.93 7.66
CA SER A 219 -10.67 11.77 8.10
C SER A 219 -9.95 10.82 7.16
N VAL A 220 -8.61 10.90 7.09
CA VAL A 220 -7.79 9.96 6.30
C VAL A 220 -8.13 8.50 6.63
N LYS A 221 -8.30 8.17 7.92
CA LYS A 221 -8.65 6.81 8.34
C LYS A 221 -10.02 6.36 7.83
N GLN A 222 -11.01 7.24 7.81
CA GLN A 222 -12.33 6.91 7.25
C GLN A 222 -12.26 6.68 5.73
N LEU A 223 -11.44 7.46 5.02
CA LEU A 223 -11.22 7.27 3.59
C LEU A 223 -10.50 5.96 3.29
N MET A 224 -9.47 5.62 4.07
CA MET A 224 -8.79 4.31 3.97
C MET A 224 -9.74 3.15 4.25
N GLU A 225 -10.56 3.25 5.30
CA GLU A 225 -11.56 2.23 5.64
C GLU A 225 -12.61 2.09 4.51
N PHE A 226 -13.08 3.21 3.97
CA PHE A 226 -14.01 3.23 2.85
C PHE A 226 -13.42 2.54 1.62
N GLY A 227 -12.22 2.94 1.18
CA GLY A 227 -11.53 2.32 0.07
C GLY A 227 -11.33 0.82 0.28
N ALA A 228 -10.86 0.42 1.47
CA ALA A 228 -10.58 -0.98 1.77
C ALA A 228 -11.86 -1.82 1.87
N SER A 229 -12.98 -1.22 2.30
CA SER A 229 -14.29 -1.89 2.38
C SER A 229 -14.90 -2.20 1.01
N ARG A 230 -14.54 -1.44 -0.03
CA ARG A 230 -15.02 -1.67 -1.40
C ARG A 230 -14.46 -2.95 -2.01
N LYS A 231 -13.30 -3.41 -1.53
CA LYS A 231 -12.58 -4.58 -2.06
C LYS A 231 -12.49 -4.51 -3.59
N GLY A 232 -12.01 -3.37 -4.09
CA GLY A 232 -11.88 -3.13 -5.52
C GLY A 232 -10.79 -3.99 -6.17
N PRO A 233 -10.49 -3.76 -7.46
CA PRO A 233 -9.55 -4.57 -8.22
C PRO A 233 -8.16 -4.68 -7.59
N ASN A 234 -7.64 -3.61 -6.99
CA ASN A 234 -6.28 -3.63 -6.41
C ASN A 234 -6.23 -4.43 -5.11
N TYR A 235 -7.24 -4.28 -4.26
CA TYR A 235 -7.44 -5.11 -3.07
C TYR A 235 -7.55 -6.59 -3.44
N GLN A 236 -8.40 -6.92 -4.41
CA GLN A 236 -8.61 -8.30 -4.87
C GLN A 236 -7.32 -8.89 -5.44
N ARG A 237 -6.59 -8.13 -6.27
CA ARG A 237 -5.29 -8.53 -6.80
C ARG A 237 -4.30 -8.85 -5.68
N MET A 238 -4.16 -7.96 -4.70
CA MET A 238 -3.25 -8.14 -3.57
C MET A 238 -3.63 -9.38 -2.74
N SER A 239 -4.89 -9.47 -2.31
CA SER A 239 -5.42 -10.59 -1.51
C SER A 239 -5.24 -11.93 -2.24
N ALA A 240 -5.58 -11.99 -3.54
CA ALA A 240 -5.43 -13.19 -4.36
C ALA A 240 -3.95 -13.58 -4.56
N THR A 241 -3.06 -12.61 -4.79
CA THR A 241 -1.63 -12.88 -4.97
C THR A 241 -0.99 -13.40 -3.68
N ILE A 242 -1.35 -12.83 -2.52
CA ILE A 242 -0.89 -13.31 -1.22
C ILE A 242 -1.42 -14.74 -0.98
N ARG A 243 -2.71 -14.97 -1.21
CA ARG A 243 -3.35 -16.29 -1.06
C ARG A 243 -2.65 -17.35 -1.92
N GLU A 244 -2.39 -17.04 -3.18
CA GLU A 244 -1.72 -17.97 -4.09
C GLU A 244 -0.27 -18.23 -3.66
N GLY A 245 0.46 -17.18 -3.26
CA GLY A 245 1.79 -17.32 -2.70
C GLY A 245 1.83 -18.24 -1.47
N LEU A 246 0.85 -18.11 -0.56
CA LEU A 246 0.70 -19.01 0.59
C LEU A 246 0.45 -20.45 0.14
N LYS A 247 -0.54 -20.68 -0.73
CA LYS A 247 -0.84 -22.03 -1.25
C LYS A 247 0.40 -22.70 -1.84
N GLN A 248 1.14 -22.01 -2.70
CA GLN A 248 2.36 -22.53 -3.30
C GLN A 248 3.43 -22.85 -2.25
N ALA A 249 3.62 -21.96 -1.26
CA ALA A 249 4.57 -22.19 -0.19
C ALA A 249 4.20 -23.40 0.69
N PHE A 250 2.92 -23.64 0.95
CA PHE A 250 2.45 -24.83 1.65
C PHE A 250 2.60 -26.10 0.80
N LEU A 251 2.34 -26.04 -0.51
CA LEU A 251 2.52 -27.16 -1.45
C LEU A 251 3.98 -27.62 -1.46
N MET A 252 4.91 -26.67 -1.65
CA MET A 252 6.34 -26.96 -1.72
C MET A 252 6.89 -27.57 -0.42
N ARG A 253 6.22 -27.35 0.71
CA ARG A 253 6.61 -27.88 2.02
C ARG A 253 5.89 -29.17 2.40
N GLY A 254 5.00 -29.69 1.54
CA GLY A 254 4.21 -30.89 1.83
C GLY A 254 3.18 -30.67 2.94
N MET A 255 2.79 -29.43 3.22
CA MET A 255 1.97 -29.03 4.37
C MET A 255 0.48 -28.79 4.04
N LEU A 256 0.04 -29.09 2.81
CA LEU A 256 -1.35 -28.83 2.39
C LEU A 256 -2.36 -29.92 2.78
N GLN A 257 -1.90 -31.11 3.16
CA GLN A 257 -2.80 -32.21 3.54
C GLN A 257 -3.59 -31.93 4.83
N GLU A 258 -3.21 -30.95 5.64
CA GLU A 258 -3.92 -30.59 6.88
C GLU A 258 -4.99 -29.47 6.69
N LEU A 259 -4.94 -28.70 5.60
CA LEU A 259 -5.85 -27.58 5.35
C LEU A 259 -7.19 -28.01 4.71
N GLU A 260 -7.17 -29.03 3.84
CA GLU A 260 -8.38 -29.55 3.19
C GLU A 260 -9.33 -30.25 4.20
N LEU A 261 -8.78 -30.86 5.26
CA LEU A 261 -9.55 -31.53 6.32
C LEU A 261 -10.35 -30.57 7.21
N VAL A 262 -9.93 -29.30 7.33
CA VAL A 262 -10.63 -28.30 8.14
C VAL A 262 -11.79 -27.67 7.38
N THR A 263 -11.70 -27.58 6.05
CA THR A 263 -12.80 -27.08 5.21
C THR A 263 -13.98 -28.05 5.12
N GLU A 264 -13.74 -29.36 5.03
CA GLU A 264 -14.81 -30.35 4.97
C GLU A 264 -15.53 -30.53 6.31
N ALA A 265 -14.82 -30.43 7.44
CA ALA A 265 -15.41 -30.55 8.78
C ALA A 265 -16.37 -29.39 9.16
N SER A 266 -16.39 -28.30 8.39
CA SER A 266 -17.29 -27.17 8.61
C SER A 266 -18.62 -27.24 7.83
N VAL A 267 -18.75 -28.21 6.91
CA VAL A 267 -19.94 -28.38 6.06
C VAL A 267 -20.89 -29.47 6.58
N ASP A 268 -20.41 -30.42 7.38
CA ASP A 268 -21.22 -31.54 7.90
C ASP A 268 -21.95 -31.27 9.23
N GLY A 269 -22.10 -30.00 9.62
CA GLY A 269 -22.86 -29.59 10.80
C GLY A 269 -24.38 -29.43 10.63
N LEU A 270 -24.96 -29.88 9.50
CA LEU A 270 -26.41 -29.81 9.26
C LEU A 270 -27.11 -31.11 9.70
N ASN A 271 -27.65 -31.02 10.91
CA ASN A 271 -28.57 -31.93 11.59
C ASN A 271 -29.64 -32.56 10.66
N PRO A 272 -29.62 -33.88 10.38
CA PRO A 272 -30.69 -34.58 9.66
C PRO A 272 -31.68 -35.19 10.66
N MET A 273 -32.49 -34.36 11.32
CA MET A 273 -33.69 -34.84 12.02
C MET A 273 -34.74 -33.75 12.14
N ALA A 274 -35.56 -33.60 11.09
CA ALA A 274 -36.95 -33.17 11.20
C ALA A 274 -37.67 -33.27 9.84
N MET A 275 -37.97 -34.48 9.37
CA MET A 275 -39.22 -34.72 8.63
C MET A 275 -39.67 -36.17 8.79
N ALA A 276 -40.97 -36.28 9.07
CA ALA A 276 -41.87 -37.44 8.96
C ALA A 276 -42.21 -38.17 10.27
N ILE A 277 -43.29 -37.71 10.92
CA ILE A 277 -44.45 -38.58 11.16
C ILE A 277 -45.71 -37.76 10.85
N ALA A 278 -46.44 -38.18 9.82
CA ALA A 278 -47.83 -37.84 9.62
C ALA A 278 -48.71 -38.88 10.34
N HIS A 279 -49.59 -38.40 11.22
CA HIS A 279 -50.97 -38.88 11.44
C HIS A 279 -51.68 -37.94 12.41
#